data_AF-A0A520CFD0-F1
#
_entry.id   AF-A0A520CFD0-F1
#
_cell.length_a   1.000
_cell.length_b   1.000
_cell.length_c   1.000
_cell.angle_alpha   90.00
_cell.angle_beta   90.00
_cell.angle_gamma   90.00
#
_symmetry.space_group_name_H-M   'P 1'
#
loop_
_entity.id
_entity.type
_entity.pdbx_description
1 polymer ?
#
loop_
_entity_poly.entity_id
_entity_poly.type
_entity_poly.pdbx_seq_one_letter_code
_entity_poly.pdbx_strand_id
1 'polypeptide(L)'
;MDKEIWNAVINKSYDVEFDWFGIDKVGKIAFFSSFNRGFIPSQVTSSFEKFIEFKKTVDSLQKITTAEICTKNNGDFSDWISYSEKGLFSFDYQDAHRKIKTHAYDLISKPKNPLNILNIENFNYFKEILPKFLLNFEDLENEISFKTLENKLRNLT
;
A
#
# COMPACT_ATOMS: atom_id res chain seq x y z
N MET A 1 -8.60 -13.81 0.41
CA MET A 1 -7.38 -14.41 -0.15
C MET A 1 -7.08 -15.71 0.60
N ASP A 2 -6.82 -16.78 -0.14
CA ASP A 2 -6.43 -18.07 0.40
C ASP A 2 -4.90 -18.28 0.38
N LYS A 3 -4.44 -19.45 0.85
CA LYS A 3 -3.02 -19.79 0.90
C LYS A 3 -2.41 -20.09 -0.48
N GLU A 4 -3.22 -20.46 -1.47
CA GLU A 4 -2.71 -20.71 -2.82
C GLU A 4 -2.29 -19.40 -3.47
N ILE A 5 -3.16 -18.39 -3.44
CA ILE A 5 -2.87 -17.03 -3.91
C ILE A 5 -1.67 -16.44 -3.15
N TRP A 6 -1.63 -16.61 -1.83
CA TRP A 6 -0.49 -16.15 -1.01
C TRP A 6 0.85 -16.75 -1.47
N ASN A 7 0.88 -18.07 -1.69
CA ASN A 7 2.08 -18.74 -2.18
C ASN A 7 2.44 -18.28 -3.59
N ALA A 8 1.45 -17.95 -4.43
CA ALA A 8 1.69 -17.41 -5.76
C ALA A 8 2.35 -16.03 -5.71
N VAL A 9 1.92 -15.17 -4.78
CA VAL A 9 2.52 -13.85 -4.53
C VAL A 9 3.97 -14.00 -4.07
N ILE A 10 4.24 -14.87 -3.09
CA ILE A 10 5.59 -15.12 -2.57
C ILE A 10 6.52 -15.63 -3.68
N ASN A 11 6.07 -16.63 -4.43
CA ASN A 11 6.89 -17.30 -5.44
C ASN A 11 6.88 -16.58 -6.78
N LYS A 12 6.05 -15.54 -6.95
CA LYS A 12 5.80 -14.83 -8.21
C LYS A 12 5.47 -15.80 -9.35
N SER A 13 4.63 -16.80 -9.07
CA SER A 13 4.41 -17.94 -9.95
C SER A 13 3.39 -17.70 -11.07
N TYR A 14 2.48 -16.74 -10.92
CA TYR A 14 1.56 -16.29 -11.96
C TYR A 14 1.02 -14.89 -11.67
N ASP A 15 0.35 -14.30 -12.67
CA ASP A 15 -0.15 -12.92 -12.61
C ASP A 15 -1.33 -12.81 -11.63
N VAL A 16 -1.09 -12.13 -10.52
CA VAL A 16 -2.06 -11.88 -9.44
C VAL A 16 -1.98 -10.43 -9.03
N GLU A 17 -3.14 -9.85 -8.73
CA GLU A 17 -3.24 -8.58 -8.02
C GLU A 17 -3.11 -8.81 -6.51
N PHE A 18 -2.23 -8.04 -5.89
CA PHE A 18 -1.93 -8.15 -4.47
C PHE A 18 -1.82 -6.76 -3.83
N ASP A 19 -2.80 -6.51 -2.97
CA ASP A 19 -2.85 -5.33 -2.12
C ASP A 19 -1.91 -5.48 -0.93
N TRP A 20 -1.14 -4.45 -0.61
CA TRP A 20 -0.33 -4.44 0.60
C TRP A 20 -0.25 -3.06 1.24
N PHE A 21 0.27 -3.03 2.45
CA PHE A 21 0.31 -1.82 3.27
C PHE A 21 1.73 -1.46 3.66
N GLY A 22 2.03 -0.17 3.70
CA GLY A 22 3.30 0.35 4.17
C GLY A 22 3.09 1.60 5.02
N ILE A 23 4.12 1.97 5.77
CA ILE A 23 4.10 3.19 6.58
C ILE A 23 5.27 4.10 6.22
N ASP A 24 5.03 5.40 6.27
CA ASP A 24 6.07 6.40 6.03
C ASP A 24 6.90 6.68 7.30
N LYS A 25 7.83 7.63 7.23
CA LYS A 25 8.78 7.90 8.31
C LYS A 25 8.10 8.42 9.58
N VAL A 26 6.95 9.09 9.44
CA VAL A 26 6.14 9.66 10.52
C VAL A 26 4.95 8.79 10.91
N GLY A 27 4.79 7.63 10.27
CA GLY A 27 3.79 6.62 10.61
C GLY A 27 2.46 6.77 9.87
N LYS A 28 2.39 7.55 8.79
CA LYS A 28 1.19 7.58 7.92
C LYS A 28 1.14 6.30 7.11
N ILE A 29 -0.08 5.80 6.89
CA ILE A 29 -0.29 4.50 6.24
C ILE A 29 -0.60 4.71 4.76
N ALA A 30 -0.03 3.85 3.91
CA ALA A 30 -0.37 3.72 2.52
C ALA A 30 -0.85 2.31 2.19
N PHE A 31 -1.77 2.24 1.24
CA PHE A 31 -2.22 1.06 0.51
C PHE A 31 -1.56 1.06 -0.88
N PHE A 32 -1.09 -0.10 -1.34
CA PHE A 32 -0.49 -0.30 -2.65
C PHE A 32 -1.16 -1.49 -3.33
N SER A 33 -1.77 -1.30 -4.50
CA SER A 33 -2.15 -2.42 -5.37
C SER A 33 -1.01 -2.77 -6.31
N SER A 34 -0.58 -4.04 -6.25
CA SER A 34 0.49 -4.57 -7.09
C SER A 34 -0.04 -5.64 -8.00
N PHE A 35 0.07 -5.44 -9.32
CA PHE A 35 -0.16 -6.51 -10.27
C PHE A 35 1.17 -7.11 -10.74
N ASN A 36 1.31 -8.43 -10.70
CA ASN A 36 2.44 -9.16 -11.29
C ASN A 36 3.82 -8.73 -10.75
N ARG A 37 4.55 -7.88 -11.48
CA ARG A 37 5.94 -7.47 -11.18
C ARG A 37 6.04 -6.22 -10.31
N GLY A 38 4.93 -5.79 -9.71
CA GLY A 38 4.93 -4.74 -8.70
C GLY A 38 5.94 -5.04 -7.59
N PHE A 39 6.62 -4.01 -7.09
CA PHE A 39 7.54 -4.16 -6.00
C PHE A 39 6.79 -4.42 -4.68
N ILE A 40 6.99 -5.59 -4.10
CA ILE A 40 6.43 -5.96 -2.78
C ILE A 40 7.61 -6.21 -1.82
N PRO A 41 7.73 -5.45 -0.72
CA PRO A 41 8.73 -5.73 0.32
C PRO A 41 8.53 -7.12 0.93
N SER A 42 9.62 -7.86 1.16
CA SER A 42 9.55 -9.22 1.73
C SER A 42 8.90 -9.30 3.12
N GLN A 43 8.92 -8.18 3.87
CA GLN A 43 8.22 -8.04 5.15
C GLN A 43 6.72 -8.31 5.00
N VAL A 44 6.09 -7.78 3.95
CA VAL A 44 4.65 -7.91 3.72
C VAL A 44 4.23 -9.38 3.69
N THR A 45 5.08 -10.23 3.11
CA THR A 45 4.79 -11.65 2.91
C THR A 45 5.38 -12.55 4.00
N SER A 46 5.86 -12.01 5.12
CA SER A 46 6.52 -12.81 6.17
C SER A 46 5.54 -13.60 7.05
N SER A 47 4.26 -13.19 7.11
CA SER A 47 3.22 -13.90 7.86
C SER A 47 1.85 -13.72 7.21
N PHE A 48 1.26 -14.82 6.75
CA PHE A 48 -0.08 -14.83 6.14
C PHE A 48 -1.14 -14.43 7.15
N GLU A 49 -1.09 -15.00 8.35
CA GLU A 49 -2.08 -14.79 9.41
C GLU A 49 -2.13 -13.31 9.81
N LYS A 50 -0.97 -12.70 10.09
CA LYS A 50 -0.89 -11.28 10.46
C LYS A 50 -1.34 -10.36 9.31
N PHE A 51 -1.00 -10.71 8.07
CA PHE A 51 -1.43 -9.94 6.91
C PHE A 51 -2.97 -9.95 6.77
N ILE A 52 -3.60 -11.12 6.87
CA ILE A 52 -5.06 -11.25 6.79
C ILE A 52 -5.74 -10.49 7.94
N GLU A 53 -5.21 -10.59 9.15
CA GLU A 53 -5.74 -9.84 10.30
C GLU A 53 -5.60 -8.33 10.12
N PHE A 54 -4.43 -7.85 9.70
CA PHE A 54 -4.23 -6.42 9.46
C PHE A 54 -5.15 -5.90 8.35
N LYS A 55 -5.29 -6.65 7.25
CA LYS A 55 -6.23 -6.28 6.18
C LYS A 55 -7.65 -6.16 6.72
N LYS A 56 -8.12 -7.11 7.53
CA LYS A 56 -9.45 -7.03 8.18
C LYS A 56 -9.58 -5.81 9.07
N THR A 57 -8.53 -5.46 9.83
CA THR A 57 -8.51 -4.23 10.64
C THR A 57 -8.65 -2.98 9.77
N VAL A 58 -7.92 -2.88 8.65
CA VAL A 58 -8.04 -1.74 7.72
C VAL A 58 -9.42 -1.72 7.05
N ASP A 59 -9.94 -2.88 6.65
CA ASP A 59 -11.25 -3.01 6.02
C ASP A 59 -12.39 -2.55 6.96
N SER A 60 -12.25 -2.72 8.27
CA SER A 60 -13.23 -2.30 9.29
C SER A 60 -13.09 -0.86 9.77
N LEU A 61 -12.04 -0.13 9.38
CA LEU A 61 -11.86 1.27 9.77
C LEU A 61 -13.04 2.14 9.31
N GLN A 62 -13.43 3.07 10.18
CA GLN A 62 -14.38 4.11 9.82
C GLN A 62 -13.76 5.11 8.85
N LYS A 63 -14.59 5.71 7.99
CA LYS A 63 -14.20 6.85 7.17
C LYS A 63 -14.09 8.08 8.06
N ILE A 64 -12.91 8.68 8.14
CA ILE A 64 -12.57 9.80 9.04
C ILE A 64 -12.26 11.09 8.30
N THR A 65 -12.17 11.04 6.97
CA THR A 65 -11.79 12.18 6.14
C THR A 65 -12.41 12.08 4.74
N THR A 66 -12.12 13.07 3.91
CA THR A 66 -12.43 13.04 2.47
C THR A 66 -11.19 12.67 1.69
N ALA A 67 -11.37 12.00 0.55
CA ALA A 67 -10.31 11.68 -0.39
C ALA A 67 -10.15 12.78 -1.45
N GLU A 68 -8.93 12.95 -1.94
CA GLU A 68 -8.58 13.71 -3.14
C GLU A 68 -8.05 12.73 -4.19
N ILE A 69 -8.58 12.79 -5.41
CA ILE A 69 -8.07 12.01 -6.55
C ILE A 69 -6.86 12.74 -7.13
N CYS A 70 -5.73 12.04 -7.22
CA CYS A 70 -4.46 12.58 -7.70
C CYS A 70 -4.15 12.18 -9.14
N THR A 71 -4.80 11.14 -9.68
CA THR A 71 -4.60 10.71 -11.05
C THR A 71 -5.45 11.50 -12.06
N LYS A 72 -4.94 11.65 -13.28
CA LYS A 72 -5.69 12.22 -14.43
C LYS A 72 -6.36 11.15 -15.27
N ASN A 73 -6.15 9.87 -14.95
CA ASN A 73 -6.76 8.77 -15.68
C ASN A 73 -8.27 8.76 -15.42
N ASN A 74 -9.04 8.30 -16.41
CA ASN A 74 -10.46 8.02 -16.23
C ASN A 74 -10.62 6.56 -15.78
N GLY A 75 -11.55 6.31 -14.88
CA GLY A 75 -11.81 4.97 -14.36
C GLY A 75 -12.73 4.98 -13.15
N ASP A 76 -13.06 3.79 -12.67
CA ASP A 76 -13.66 3.64 -11.35
C ASP A 76 -12.54 3.63 -10.30
N PHE A 77 -12.55 4.63 -9.42
CA PHE A 77 -11.57 4.76 -8.33
C PHE A 77 -12.20 4.55 -6.95
N SER A 78 -13.41 3.98 -6.88
CA SER A 78 -14.18 3.85 -5.64
C SER A 78 -13.42 3.12 -4.54
N ASP A 79 -12.65 2.08 -4.86
CA ASP A 79 -11.83 1.35 -3.88
C ASP A 79 -10.68 2.20 -3.32
N TRP A 80 -9.91 2.87 -4.18
CA TRP A 80 -8.84 3.79 -3.76
C TRP A 80 -9.38 4.94 -2.90
N ILE A 81 -10.51 5.53 -3.32
CA ILE A 81 -11.22 6.57 -2.56
C ILE A 81 -11.64 6.03 -1.20
N SER A 82 -12.20 4.83 -1.13
CA SER A 82 -12.64 4.21 0.13
C SER A 82 -11.49 4.06 1.14
N TYR A 83 -10.30 3.63 0.69
CA TYR A 83 -9.11 3.61 1.56
C TYR A 83 -8.64 5.01 1.96
N SER A 84 -8.66 5.98 1.05
CA SER A 84 -8.29 7.36 1.37
C SER A 84 -9.27 8.07 2.30
N GLU A 85 -10.55 7.77 2.25
CA GLU A 85 -11.54 8.28 3.22
C GLU A 85 -11.32 7.71 4.64
N LYS A 86 -10.68 6.55 4.75
CA LYS A 86 -10.20 5.97 6.03
C LYS A 86 -8.86 6.56 6.49
N GLY A 87 -8.24 7.43 5.69
CA GLY A 87 -6.99 8.10 6.01
C GLY A 87 -5.73 7.49 5.39
N LEU A 88 -5.84 6.58 4.40
CA LEU A 88 -4.68 5.95 3.75
C LEU A 88 -4.32 6.62 2.41
N PHE A 89 -3.04 6.76 2.11
CA PHE A 89 -2.61 7.07 0.74
C PHE A 89 -2.81 5.82 -0.13
N SER A 90 -3.31 5.99 -1.35
CA SER A 90 -3.64 4.85 -2.22
C SER A 90 -2.81 4.90 -3.49
N PHE A 91 -1.98 3.89 -3.67
CA PHE A 91 -1.03 3.77 -4.77
C PHE A 91 -1.35 2.56 -5.65
N ASP A 92 -1.05 2.65 -6.94
CA ASP A 92 -1.30 1.58 -7.89
C ASP A 92 -0.15 1.37 -8.88
N TYR A 93 0.12 0.11 -9.21
CA TYR A 93 1.13 -0.27 -10.19
C TYR A 93 0.56 -0.27 -11.60
N GLN A 94 0.50 0.92 -12.19
CA GLN A 94 -0.13 1.15 -13.50
C GLN A 94 0.67 0.65 -14.70
N ASP A 95 1.92 0.19 -14.55
CA ASP A 95 2.70 -0.35 -15.67
C ASP A 95 2.06 -1.61 -16.28
N ALA A 96 1.14 -2.28 -15.57
CA ALA A 96 0.31 -3.34 -16.15
C ALA A 96 -0.55 -2.84 -17.34
N HIS A 97 -0.84 -1.53 -17.38
CA HIS A 97 -1.66 -0.88 -18.39
C HIS A 97 -0.85 0.02 -19.36
N ARG A 98 0.44 0.25 -19.09
CA ARG A 98 1.29 1.16 -19.88
C ARG A 98 2.04 0.44 -20.99
N LYS A 99 2.28 1.18 -22.07
CA LYS A 99 3.25 0.79 -23.12
C LYS A 99 4.70 1.01 -22.67
N ILE A 100 4.97 2.11 -21.97
CA ILE A 100 6.29 2.46 -21.44
C ILE A 100 6.24 2.30 -19.93
N LYS A 101 7.07 1.40 -19.41
CA LYS A 101 7.13 1.06 -17.98
C LYS A 101 7.96 2.10 -17.23
N THR A 102 7.45 2.57 -16.10
CA THR A 102 8.16 3.53 -15.22
C THR A 102 8.75 2.85 -13.99
N HIS A 103 8.36 1.61 -13.69
CA HIS A 103 8.74 0.89 -12.48
C HIS A 103 8.47 1.71 -11.21
N ALA A 104 7.27 2.26 -11.16
CA ALA A 104 6.78 3.10 -10.07
C ALA A 104 5.33 2.75 -9.73
N TYR A 105 4.94 3.10 -8.51
CA TYR A 105 3.55 3.19 -8.14
C TYR A 105 3.05 4.61 -8.32
N ASP A 106 1.89 4.77 -8.94
CA ASP A 106 1.21 6.04 -9.09
C ASP A 106 0.32 6.32 -7.89
N LEU A 107 0.33 7.56 -7.42
CA LEU A 107 -0.60 8.04 -6.41
C LEU A 107 -1.97 8.22 -7.08
N ILE A 108 -2.93 7.37 -6.72
CA ILE A 108 -4.29 7.41 -7.28
C ILE A 108 -5.17 8.35 -6.47
N SER A 109 -5.12 8.23 -5.14
CA SER A 109 -5.84 9.11 -4.22
C SER A 109 -5.09 9.29 -2.91
N LYS A 110 -5.37 10.40 -2.22
CA LYS A 110 -4.80 10.70 -0.90
C LYS A 110 -5.87 11.22 0.07
N PRO A 111 -5.67 11.01 1.38
CA PRO A 111 -6.57 11.53 2.41
C PRO A 111 -6.30 13.03 2.63
N LYS A 112 -7.34 13.81 2.96
CA LYS A 112 -7.12 15.18 3.48
C LYS A 112 -6.53 15.17 4.89
N ASN A 113 -6.89 14.17 5.70
CA ASN A 113 -6.36 13.98 7.06
C ASN A 113 -5.86 12.54 7.16
N PRO A 114 -4.54 12.29 7.07
CA PRO A 114 -4.02 10.93 7.08
C PRO A 114 -4.16 10.26 8.44
N LEU A 115 -4.41 8.95 8.41
CA LEU A 115 -4.39 8.09 9.58
C LEU A 115 -2.93 7.78 9.96
N ASN A 116 -2.63 7.94 11.25
CA ASN A 116 -1.35 7.50 11.80
C ASN A 116 -1.47 6.07 12.34
N ILE A 117 -0.44 5.25 12.12
CA ILE A 117 -0.37 3.86 12.59
C ILE A 117 -0.51 3.73 14.11
N LEU A 118 -0.16 4.77 14.88
CA LEU A 118 -0.35 4.80 16.33
C LEU A 118 -1.83 4.82 16.75
N ASN A 119 -2.74 5.17 15.82
CA ASN A 119 -4.19 5.14 16.03
C ASN A 119 -4.80 3.79 15.62
N ILE A 120 -4.01 2.82 15.18
CA ILE A 120 -4.45 1.44 14.94
C ILE A 120 -4.25 0.64 16.22
N GLU A 121 -5.33 0.06 16.73
CA GLU A 121 -5.27 -0.84 17.87
C GLU A 121 -4.32 -2.02 17.59
N ASN A 122 -3.53 -2.40 18.61
CA ASN A 122 -2.59 -3.51 18.52
C ASN A 122 -1.55 -3.39 17.38
N PHE A 123 -1.22 -2.19 16.88
CA PHE A 123 -0.28 -2.03 15.76
C PHE A 123 1.08 -2.74 15.99
N ASN A 124 1.52 -2.85 17.24
CA ASN A 124 2.74 -3.57 17.62
C ASN A 124 2.76 -5.03 17.13
N TYR A 125 1.59 -5.68 17.07
CA TYR A 125 1.44 -7.06 16.59
C TYR A 125 1.77 -7.18 15.08
N PHE A 126 1.50 -6.12 14.31
CA PHE A 126 1.67 -6.08 12.86
C PHE A 126 3.01 -5.48 12.41
N LYS A 127 3.89 -5.05 13.32
CA LYS A 127 5.14 -4.36 12.95
C LYS A 127 6.03 -5.13 11.97
N GLU A 128 6.08 -6.46 12.06
CA GLU A 128 6.97 -7.24 11.19
C GLU A 128 6.48 -7.31 9.74
N ILE A 129 5.17 -7.18 9.49
CA ILE A 129 4.59 -7.22 8.13
C ILE A 129 4.39 -5.85 7.50
N LEU A 130 4.63 -4.77 8.25
CA LEU A 130 4.46 -3.39 7.78
C LEU A 130 5.82 -2.76 7.42
N PRO A 131 6.21 -2.74 6.14
CA PRO A 131 7.42 -2.04 5.71
C PRO A 131 7.35 -0.55 6.07
N LYS A 132 8.43 -0.04 6.66
CA LYS A 132 8.59 1.39 6.96
C LYS A 132 9.55 2.05 5.97
N PHE A 133 9.14 3.17 5.39
CA PHE A 133 9.93 3.93 4.42
C PHE A 133 10.42 5.26 5.01
N LEU A 134 11.70 5.59 4.84
CA LEU A 134 12.30 6.88 5.23
C LEU A 134 11.97 8.02 4.24
N LEU A 135 10.69 8.24 4.02
CA LEU A 135 10.09 9.32 3.23
C LEU A 135 8.77 9.74 3.87
N ASN A 136 8.13 10.80 3.38
CA ASN A 136 6.75 11.12 3.73
C ASN A 136 5.86 10.87 2.52
N PHE A 137 4.68 10.29 2.71
CA PHE A 137 3.75 10.11 1.60
C PHE A 137 3.12 11.43 1.15
N GLU A 138 2.95 12.41 2.04
CA GLU A 138 2.42 13.73 1.70
C GLU A 138 3.31 14.56 0.77
N ASP A 139 4.63 14.31 0.81
CA ASP A 139 5.59 15.03 -0.04
C ASP A 139 5.58 14.49 -1.49
N LEU A 140 4.84 13.41 -1.76
CA LEU A 140 4.74 12.79 -3.08
C LEU A 140 3.64 13.48 -3.89
N GLU A 141 3.99 13.93 -5.10
CA GLU A 141 3.03 14.58 -5.99
C GLU A 141 2.27 13.59 -6.86
N ASN A 142 2.96 12.64 -7.50
CA ASN A 142 2.37 11.82 -8.56
C ASN A 142 2.71 10.33 -8.46
N GLU A 143 3.93 9.99 -8.09
CA GLU A 143 4.39 8.60 -8.10
C GLU A 143 5.54 8.36 -7.12
N ILE A 144 5.84 7.08 -6.90
CA ILE A 144 7.01 6.63 -6.16
C ILE A 144 7.66 5.43 -6.86
N SER A 145 8.91 5.62 -7.28
CA SER A 145 9.66 4.56 -7.97
C SER A 145 10.01 3.38 -7.04
N PHE A 146 10.12 2.18 -7.61
CA PHE A 146 10.54 0.98 -6.87
C PHE A 146 11.92 1.16 -6.26
N LYS A 147 12.85 1.75 -7.01
CA LYS A 147 14.19 2.10 -6.51
C LYS A 147 14.13 3.04 -5.31
N THR A 148 13.19 3.99 -5.28
CA THR A 148 12.99 4.85 -4.11
C THR A 148 12.49 4.04 -2.92
N LEU A 149 11.47 3.20 -3.11
CA LEU A 149 10.94 2.33 -2.05
C LEU A 149 12.03 1.43 -1.46
N GLU A 150 12.80 0.74 -2.31
CA GLU A 150 13.92 -0.13 -1.90
C GLU A 150 14.97 0.64 -1.09
N ASN A 151 15.45 1.78 -1.58
CA ASN A 151 16.48 2.57 -0.91
C ASN A 151 16.02 3.14 0.44
N LYS A 152 14.72 3.43 0.56
CA LYS A 152 14.12 4.06 1.74
C LYS A 152 13.57 3.03 2.73
N LEU A 153 13.48 1.76 2.37
CA LEU A 153 13.00 0.69 3.24
C LEU A 153 13.89 0.54 4.48
N ARG A 154 13.27 0.38 5.64
CA ARG A 154 13.94 0.09 6.91
C ARG A 154 13.17 -0.98 7.66
N ASN A 155 13.91 -1.82 8.37
CA ASN A 155 13.32 -2.70 9.37
C ASN A 155 12.78 -1.83 10.51
N LEU A 156 11.56 -2.13 10.96
CA LEU A 156 11.02 -1.59 12.20
C LEU A 156 11.78 -2.23 13.36
N THR A 157 12.90 -1.62 13.75
CA THR A 157 13.61 -1.95 15.00
C THR A 157 12.82 -1.46 16.21
#